data_AF-A0A0D8L7K3-F1
#
_entry.id   AF-A0A0D8L7K3-F1
#
_cell.length_a   1.000
_cell.length_b   1.000
_cell.length_c   1.000
_cell.angle_alpha   90.00
_cell.angle_beta   90.00
_cell.angle_gamma   90.00
#
_symmetry.space_group_name_H-M   'P 1'
#
loop_
_entity.id
_entity.type
_entity.pdbx_description
1 polymer ?
#
loop_
_entity_poly.entity_id
_entity_poly.type
_entity_poly.pdbx_seq_one_letter_code
_entity_poly.pdbx_strand_id
1 'polypeptide(L)'
;MERNGLREDYKKRYARHVLRMNRSNVASLDNHHALKKMLKKLRRLVIGDDEELENEKNHQEKALKEKKAQLAASRPKKETPGEAWRLYERWKQMNPVATVHALEKRIKSQFPALKGELLYQCYLDNLPDG
;
A
#
# COMPACT_ATOMS: atom_id res chain seq x y z
N MET A 1 -65.34 -28.97 -8.33
CA MET A 1 -64.10 -28.66 -7.60
C MET A 1 -63.07 -28.17 -8.58
N GLU A 2 -62.70 -26.91 -8.47
CA GLU A 2 -61.76 -26.22 -9.35
C GLU A 2 -60.35 -26.80 -9.23
N ARG A 3 -59.72 -27.13 -10.36
CA ARG A 3 -58.29 -27.44 -10.43
C ARG A 3 -57.58 -26.36 -11.24
N ASN A 4 -57.42 -25.18 -10.65
CA ASN A 4 -56.56 -24.12 -11.16
C ASN A 4 -55.08 -24.48 -10.95
N GLY A 5 -54.60 -25.47 -11.72
CA GLY A 5 -53.21 -25.88 -11.78
C GLY A 5 -52.39 -24.91 -12.65
N LEU A 6 -51.98 -23.79 -12.06
CA LEU A 6 -50.72 -23.08 -12.33
C LEU A 6 -50.27 -22.95 -13.82
N ARG A 7 -51.10 -22.35 -14.68
CA ARG A 7 -50.56 -21.61 -15.83
C ARG A 7 -49.93 -20.33 -15.29
N GLU A 8 -48.62 -20.30 -15.11
CA GLU A 8 -47.93 -19.04 -14.90
C GLU A 8 -48.29 -18.10 -16.04
N ASP A 9 -48.91 -16.96 -15.73
CA ASP A 9 -49.16 -15.91 -16.70
C ASP A 9 -47.86 -15.61 -17.45
N TYR A 10 -47.93 -15.54 -18.77
CA TYR A 10 -46.78 -15.24 -19.63
C TYR A 10 -45.99 -14.01 -19.14
N LYS A 11 -46.72 -13.04 -18.56
CA LYS A 11 -46.18 -11.84 -17.89
C LYS A 11 -45.26 -12.19 -16.71
N LYS A 12 -45.62 -13.15 -15.85
CA LYS A 12 -44.79 -13.60 -14.71
C LYS A 12 -43.51 -14.29 -15.20
N ARG A 13 -43.62 -15.10 -16.26
CA ARG A 13 -42.46 -15.78 -16.87
C ARG A 13 -41.48 -14.77 -17.48
N TYR A 14 -42.02 -13.79 -18.19
CA TYR A 14 -41.25 -12.67 -18.75
C TYR A 14 -40.60 -11.82 -17.65
N ALA A 15 -41.33 -11.47 -16.60
CA ALA A 15 -40.78 -10.70 -15.47
C ALA A 15 -39.61 -11.42 -14.79
N ARG A 16 -39.71 -12.75 -14.58
CA ARG A 16 -38.58 -13.54 -14.07
C ARG A 16 -37.41 -13.60 -15.04
N HIS A 17 -37.67 -13.66 -16.33
CA HIS A 17 -36.62 -13.63 -17.35
C HIS A 17 -35.86 -12.29 -17.33
N VAL A 18 -36.55 -11.16 -17.26
CA VAL A 18 -35.94 -9.83 -17.11
C VAL A 18 -35.12 -9.72 -15.83
N LEU A 19 -35.68 -10.17 -14.69
CA LEU A 19 -34.95 -10.20 -13.42
C LEU A 19 -33.72 -11.12 -13.46
N ARG A 20 -33.80 -12.23 -14.19
CA ARG A 20 -32.66 -13.14 -14.42
C ARG A 20 -31.60 -12.47 -15.30
N MET A 21 -31.99 -11.76 -16.36
CA MET A 21 -31.07 -10.99 -17.22
C MET A 21 -30.35 -9.87 -16.45
N ASN A 22 -31.08 -9.15 -15.58
CA ASN A 22 -30.49 -8.16 -14.68
C ASN A 22 -29.53 -8.78 -13.68
N ARG A 23 -29.81 -10.00 -13.19
CA ARG A 23 -28.93 -10.75 -12.28
C ARG A 23 -27.73 -11.40 -12.99
N SER A 24 -27.81 -11.70 -14.28
CA SER A 24 -26.83 -12.48 -15.02
C SER A 24 -25.80 -11.65 -15.80
N ASN A 25 -25.42 -10.45 -15.32
CA ASN A 25 -24.30 -9.67 -15.85
C ASN A 25 -24.42 -9.14 -17.29
N VAL A 26 -25.62 -9.06 -17.89
CA VAL A 26 -25.81 -8.27 -19.14
C VAL A 26 -26.08 -6.79 -18.81
N ALA A 27 -26.52 -6.50 -17.57
CA ALA A 27 -26.80 -5.15 -17.08
C ALA A 27 -25.88 -4.69 -15.92
N SER A 28 -24.86 -5.47 -15.54
CA SER A 28 -23.81 -4.94 -14.64
C SER A 28 -22.70 -4.35 -15.51
N LEU A 29 -22.76 -3.04 -15.67
CA LEU A 29 -21.65 -2.22 -16.17
C LEU A 29 -20.42 -2.27 -15.24
N ASP A 30 -20.49 -3.01 -14.13
CA ASP A 30 -19.45 -3.16 -13.11
C ASP A 30 -18.21 -3.92 -13.61
N ASN A 31 -18.29 -4.67 -14.71
CA ASN A 31 -17.10 -5.12 -15.46
C ASN A 31 -16.60 -4.04 -16.44
N HIS A 32 -16.65 -2.79 -15.99
CA HIS A 32 -16.32 -1.56 -16.70
C HIS A 32 -14.97 -1.62 -17.42
N HIS A 33 -14.02 -2.41 -16.92
CA HIS A 33 -12.69 -2.55 -17.53
C HIS A 33 -12.70 -3.24 -18.90
N ALA A 34 -13.51 -4.29 -19.09
CA ALA A 34 -13.54 -5.04 -20.35
C ALA A 34 -14.21 -4.23 -21.46
N LEU A 35 -15.36 -3.63 -21.16
CA LEU A 35 -16.07 -2.74 -22.08
C LEU A 35 -15.23 -1.49 -22.40
N LYS A 36 -14.64 -0.85 -21.38
CA LYS A 36 -13.73 0.30 -21.58
C LYS A 36 -12.52 -0.07 -22.45
N LYS A 37 -11.96 -1.28 -22.29
CA LYS A 37 -10.84 -1.77 -23.12
C LYS A 37 -11.28 -2.02 -24.56
N MET A 38 -12.45 -2.58 -24.77
CA MET A 38 -13.02 -2.80 -26.11
C MET A 38 -13.33 -1.46 -26.81
N LEU A 39 -13.99 -0.52 -26.11
CA LEU A 39 -14.26 0.82 -26.64
C LEU A 39 -12.98 1.59 -26.94
N LYS A 40 -11.94 1.50 -26.10
CA LYS A 40 -10.62 2.08 -26.40
C LYS A 40 -9.98 1.48 -27.65
N LYS A 41 -10.07 0.16 -27.85
CA LYS A 41 -9.56 -0.50 -29.06
C LYS A 41 -10.29 -0.03 -30.31
N LEU A 42 -11.63 0.04 -30.26
CA LEU A 42 -12.44 0.56 -31.36
C LEU A 42 -12.11 2.03 -31.65
N ARG A 43 -12.00 2.87 -30.62
CA ARG A 43 -11.59 4.27 -30.77
C ARG A 43 -10.24 4.39 -31.49
N ARG A 44 -9.24 3.60 -31.08
CA ARG A 44 -7.90 3.55 -31.71
C ARG A 44 -7.95 3.12 -33.17
N LEU A 45 -8.78 2.13 -33.50
CA LEU A 45 -8.93 1.63 -34.87
C LEU A 45 -9.68 2.61 -35.80
N VAL A 46 -10.62 3.40 -35.25
CA VAL A 46 -11.47 4.31 -36.03
C VAL A 46 -10.88 5.71 -36.14
N ILE A 47 -10.28 6.23 -35.07
CA ILE A 47 -9.81 7.62 -34.97
C ILE A 47 -8.27 7.70 -35.06
N GLY A 48 -7.56 6.59 -34.83
CA GLY A 48 -6.11 6.58 -34.64
C GLY A 48 -5.70 6.75 -33.18
N ASP A 49 -4.39 6.74 -32.92
CA ASP A 49 -3.87 7.11 -31.59
C ASP A 49 -3.91 8.64 -31.45
N ASP A 50 -4.44 9.13 -30.32
CA ASP A 50 -4.26 10.53 -29.93
C ASP A 50 -2.78 10.71 -29.53
N GLU A 51 -1.90 10.92 -30.51
CA GLU A 51 -0.46 11.10 -30.29
C GLU A 51 -0.19 12.24 -29.30
N GLU A 52 -1.01 13.30 -29.33
CA GLU A 52 -0.96 14.41 -28.39
C GLU A 52 -1.22 13.96 -26.94
N LEU A 53 -2.21 13.08 -26.73
CA LEU A 53 -2.55 12.57 -25.40
C LEU A 53 -1.47 11.61 -24.86
N GLU A 54 -0.86 10.80 -25.73
CA GLU A 54 0.27 9.94 -25.33
C GLU A 54 1.53 10.76 -25.04
N ASN A 55 1.80 11.80 -25.82
CA ASN A 55 2.90 12.73 -25.57
C ASN A 55 2.72 13.50 -24.26
N GLU A 56 1.50 13.93 -23.95
CA GLU A 56 1.17 14.60 -22.71
C GLU A 56 1.34 13.67 -21.49
N LYS A 57 0.86 12.43 -21.57
CA LYS A 57 1.10 11.42 -20.52
C LYS A 57 2.58 11.17 -20.30
N ASN A 58 3.34 10.99 -21.38
CA ASN A 58 4.79 10.78 -21.30
C ASN A 58 5.50 11.97 -20.64
N HIS A 59 5.06 13.19 -20.95
CA HIS A 59 5.58 14.40 -20.31
C HIS A 59 5.25 14.44 -18.81
N GLN A 60 4.01 14.14 -18.43
CA GLN A 60 3.57 14.09 -17.04
C GLN A 60 4.32 13.02 -16.23
N GLU A 61 4.55 11.84 -16.82
CA GLU A 61 5.33 10.78 -16.18
C GLU A 61 6.79 11.17 -15.95
N LYS A 62 7.42 11.85 -16.91
CA LYS A 62 8.78 12.38 -16.75
C LYS A 62 8.84 13.43 -15.64
N ALA A 63 7.93 14.40 -15.63
CA ALA A 63 7.84 15.43 -14.61
C ALA A 63 7.66 14.82 -13.20
N LEU A 64 6.81 13.79 -13.07
CA LEU A 64 6.62 13.08 -11.80
C LEU A 64 7.88 12.35 -11.33
N LYS A 65 8.62 11.71 -12.24
CA LYS A 65 9.90 11.05 -11.91
C LYS A 65 10.93 12.05 -11.43
N GLU A 66 11.05 13.19 -12.10
CA GLU A 66 11.98 14.26 -11.71
C GLU A 66 11.63 14.85 -10.34
N LYS A 67 10.36 15.13 -10.08
CA LYS A 67 9.91 15.62 -8.76
C LYS A 67 10.20 14.60 -7.65
N LYS A 68 9.99 13.32 -7.90
CA LYS A 68 10.34 12.26 -6.94
C LYS A 68 11.85 12.16 -6.71
N ALA A 69 12.66 12.30 -7.75
CA ALA A 69 14.12 12.32 -7.63
C ALA A 69 14.61 13.54 -6.85
N GLN A 70 14.06 14.72 -7.10
CA GLN A 70 14.34 15.95 -6.35
C GLN A 70 13.97 15.78 -4.87
N LEU A 71 12.80 15.22 -4.57
CA LEU A 71 12.39 14.92 -3.20
C LEU A 71 13.27 13.87 -2.51
N ALA A 72 13.79 12.89 -3.26
CA ALA A 72 14.72 11.90 -2.73
C ALA A 72 16.09 12.54 -2.43
N ALA A 73 16.56 13.42 -3.32
CA ALA A 73 17.82 14.15 -3.14
C ALA A 73 17.75 15.20 -2.03
N SER A 74 16.60 15.85 -1.84
CA SER A 74 16.40 16.86 -0.80
C SER A 74 16.10 16.27 0.57
N ARG A 75 15.84 14.96 0.67
CA ARG A 75 15.67 14.31 1.97
C ARG A 75 17.03 14.31 2.67
N PRO A 76 17.11 14.78 3.93
CA PRO A 76 18.32 14.58 4.71
C PRO A 76 18.61 13.08 4.72
N LYS A 77 19.87 12.73 4.42
CA LYS A 77 20.35 11.35 4.44
C LYS A 77 19.97 10.80 5.80
N LYS A 78 18.99 9.87 5.85
CA LYS A 78 18.64 9.20 7.09
C LYS A 78 19.94 8.59 7.59
N GLU A 79 20.41 9.05 8.74
CA GLU A 79 21.49 8.40 9.46
C GLU A 79 21.06 6.94 9.58
N THR A 80 21.69 6.08 8.79
CA THR A 80 21.47 4.64 8.90
C THR A 80 21.79 4.29 10.34
N PRO A 81 20.88 3.68 11.09
CA PRO A 81 21.15 3.35 12.48
C PRO A 81 22.43 2.53 12.52
N GLY A 82 23.42 3.07 13.25
CA GLY A 82 24.75 2.48 13.37
C GLY A 82 24.69 1.04 13.85
N GLU A 83 25.74 0.28 13.60
CA GLU A 83 25.80 -1.15 13.95
C GLU A 83 25.58 -1.37 15.45
N ALA A 84 26.09 -0.44 16.29
CA ALA A 84 25.90 -0.46 17.74
C ALA A 84 24.43 -0.35 18.16
N TRP A 85 23.62 0.45 17.44
CA TRP A 85 22.19 0.57 17.73
C TRP A 85 21.46 -0.77 17.51
N ARG A 86 21.77 -1.45 16.40
CA ARG A 86 21.13 -2.73 16.05
C ARG A 86 21.47 -3.81 17.06
N LEU A 87 22.72 -3.88 17.50
CA LEU A 87 23.16 -4.84 18.51
C LEU A 87 22.50 -4.58 19.86
N TYR A 88 22.44 -3.32 20.29
CA TYR A 88 21.74 -2.94 21.51
C TYR A 88 20.24 -3.25 21.45
N GLU A 89 19.59 -2.96 20.32
CA GLU A 89 18.16 -3.23 20.14
C GLU A 89 17.85 -4.73 20.23
N ARG A 90 18.71 -5.59 19.65
CA ARG A 90 18.60 -7.05 19.81
C ARG A 90 18.74 -7.48 21.27
N TRP A 91 19.74 -6.97 21.99
CA TRP A 91 19.90 -7.27 23.41
C TRP A 91 18.69 -6.81 24.23
N LYS A 92 18.17 -5.62 23.96
CA LYS A 92 16.99 -5.05 24.62
C LYS A 92 15.74 -5.90 24.43
N GLN A 93 15.57 -6.54 23.27
CA GLN A 93 14.46 -7.46 23.02
C GLN A 93 14.57 -8.78 23.79
N MET A 94 15.80 -9.23 24.09
CA MET A 94 16.06 -10.49 24.79
C MET A 94 15.97 -10.38 26.32
N ASN A 95 16.05 -9.16 26.87
CA ASN A 95 16.17 -8.94 28.31
C ASN A 95 14.89 -8.35 28.93
N PRO A 96 14.61 -8.64 30.22
CA PRO A 96 13.51 -8.00 30.93
C PRO A 96 13.64 -6.48 30.97
N VAL A 97 12.50 -5.81 30.86
CA VAL A 97 12.38 -4.34 30.84
C VAL A 97 13.04 -3.68 32.06
N ALA A 98 13.00 -4.33 33.23
CA ALA A 98 13.64 -3.82 34.45
C ALA A 98 15.18 -3.72 34.30
N THR A 99 15.83 -4.74 33.75
CA THR A 99 17.28 -4.79 33.53
C THR A 99 17.71 -3.71 32.53
N VAL A 100 16.95 -3.56 31.44
CA VAL A 100 17.19 -2.52 30.43
C VAL A 100 17.09 -1.12 31.04
N HIS A 101 16.02 -0.84 31.80
CA HIS A 101 15.83 0.47 32.41
C HIS A 101 16.87 0.80 33.47
N ALA A 102 17.31 -0.17 34.27
CA ALA A 102 18.38 0.04 35.25
C ALA A 102 19.69 0.46 34.58
N LEU A 103 20.06 -0.22 33.49
CA LEU A 103 21.24 0.09 32.69
C LEU A 103 21.13 1.46 32.02
N GLU A 104 20.01 1.74 31.34
CA GLU A 104 19.80 3.04 30.68
C GLU A 104 19.85 4.20 31.70
N LYS A 105 19.26 4.02 32.88
CA LYS A 105 19.25 5.04 33.95
C LYS A 105 20.66 5.29 34.49
N ARG A 106 21.43 4.23 34.73
CA ARG A 106 22.82 4.34 35.19
C ARG A 106 23.67 5.11 34.18
N ILE A 107 23.62 4.73 32.92
CA ILE A 107 24.49 5.31 31.88
C ILE A 107 24.07 6.75 31.56
N LYS A 108 22.78 7.08 31.54
CA LYS A 108 22.32 8.47 31.41
C LYS A 108 22.75 9.36 32.58
N SER A 109 22.84 8.82 33.79
CA SER A 109 23.36 9.56 34.95
C SER A 109 24.86 9.81 34.89
N GLN A 110 25.64 8.87 34.34
CA GLN A 110 27.10 8.97 34.24
C GLN A 110 27.55 9.80 33.03
N PHE A 111 26.81 9.72 31.91
CA PHE A 111 27.19 10.35 30.66
C PHE A 111 26.01 11.10 30.00
N PRO A 112 25.55 12.23 30.58
CA PRO A 112 24.40 12.98 30.06
C PRO A 112 24.66 13.67 28.70
N ALA A 113 25.92 13.84 28.32
CA ALA A 113 26.32 14.50 27.07
C ALA A 113 26.38 13.54 25.85
N LEU A 114 26.42 12.22 26.07
CA LEU A 114 26.53 11.23 24.98
C LEU A 114 25.21 11.09 24.22
N LYS A 115 25.29 11.12 22.89
CA LYS A 115 24.15 10.99 21.98
C LYS A 115 24.52 10.12 20.78
N GLY A 116 23.51 9.55 20.12
CA GLY A 116 23.68 8.78 18.89
C GLY A 116 24.48 7.50 19.10
N GLU A 117 25.35 7.17 18.16
CA GLU A 117 26.08 5.89 18.11
C GLU A 117 27.02 5.65 19.30
N LEU A 118 27.67 6.70 19.81
CA LEU A 118 28.55 6.61 20.98
C LEU A 118 27.81 6.19 22.26
N LEU A 119 26.54 6.60 22.39
CA LEU A 119 25.70 6.16 23.50
C LEU A 119 25.39 4.66 23.40
N TYR A 120 25.12 4.17 22.19
CA TYR A 120 24.85 2.75 21.96
C TYR A 120 26.11 1.88 22.15
N GLN A 121 27.29 2.37 21.77
CA GLN A 121 28.56 1.71 22.11
C GLN A 121 28.75 1.62 23.62
N CYS A 122 28.52 2.73 24.34
CA CYS A 122 28.60 2.74 25.80
C CYS A 122 27.63 1.75 26.45
N TYR A 123 26.42 1.57 25.89
CA TYR A 123 25.50 0.52 26.34
C TYR A 123 26.05 -0.89 26.13
N LEU A 124 26.70 -1.15 25.00
CA LEU A 124 27.30 -2.46 24.70
C LEU A 124 28.50 -2.78 25.61
N ASP A 125 29.34 -1.78 25.91
CA ASP A 125 30.50 -1.94 26.78
C ASP A 125 30.13 -2.17 28.26
N ASN A 126 28.91 -1.76 28.64
CA ASN A 126 28.39 -1.85 30.01
C ASN A 126 27.25 -2.86 30.15
N LEU A 127 27.13 -3.80 29.22
CA LEU A 127 26.15 -4.86 29.35
C LEU A 127 26.43 -5.64 30.65
N PRO A 128 25.39 -5.96 31.44
CA PRO A 128 25.58 -6.83 32.59
C PRO A 128 25.92 -8.20 32.03
N ASP A 129 27.09 -8.72 32.36
CA ASP A 129 27.40 -10.13 32.12
C ASP A 129 26.30 -10.96 32.78
N GLY A 130 25.59 -11.75 31.96
CA GLY A 130 24.55 -12.67 32.41
C GLY A 130 25.12 -13.86 33.16
#